data_AF-A0A822GL94-F1
#
_entry.id   AF-A0A822GL94-F1
#
_cell.length_a   1.000
_cell.length_b   1.000
_cell.length_c   1.000
_cell.angle_alpha   90.00
_cell.angle_beta   90.00
_cell.angle_gamma   90.00
#
_symmetry.space_group_name_H-M   'P 1'
#
loop_
_entity.id
_entity.type
_entity.pdbx_description
1 polymer ?
#
loop_
_entity_poly.entity_id
_entity_poly.type
_entity_poly.pdbx_seq_one_letter_code
_entity_poly.pdbx_strand_id
1 'polypeptide(L)'
;IRLVSYNILANGYASSTDAQQMIYPYCSQDFLEHDYRKPLLLKEILGYHADIISLQECDTTFYQRELSFILKQNGYLSDMKIKSDSVREGEAIFYRTDRFIAIGSHNIKIGEYLRDAEHLEYIRRRCSLVSEINTHLLERNTALQVR
;
A
#
# COMPACT_ATOMS: atom_id res chain seq x y z
N ILE A 1 3.40 13.85 17.04
CA ILE A 1 3.76 13.05 15.86
C ILE A 1 2.59 13.18 14.89
N ARG A 2 2.83 13.62 13.65
CA ARG A 2 1.82 13.74 12.60
C ARG A 2 1.85 12.50 11.73
N LEU A 3 0.71 11.83 11.62
CA LEU A 3 0.57 10.59 10.87
C LEU A 3 -0.34 10.84 9.67
N VAL A 4 0.02 10.29 8.52
CA VAL A 4 -0.83 10.22 7.33
C VAL A 4 -1.03 8.75 6.99
N SER A 5 -2.28 8.35 6.76
CA SER A 5 -2.62 7.10 6.09
C SER A 5 -3.44 7.45 4.86
N TYR A 6 -3.00 7.03 3.68
CA TYR A 6 -3.65 7.42 2.45
C TYR A 6 -3.57 6.33 1.37
N ASN A 7 -4.73 5.85 0.92
CA ASN A 7 -4.82 5.01 -0.27
C ASN A 7 -4.80 5.91 -1.51
N ILE A 8 -3.77 5.75 -2.35
CA ILE A 8 -3.49 6.68 -3.45
C ILE A 8 -3.94 6.16 -4.83
N LEU A 9 -4.75 5.10 -4.86
CA LEU A 9 -5.33 4.49 -6.05
C LEU A 9 -4.28 4.10 -7.11
N ALA A 10 -3.89 2.84 -7.10
CA ALA A 10 -2.90 2.31 -8.03
C ALA A 10 -3.38 2.50 -9.47
N ASN A 11 -2.45 2.83 -10.37
CA ASN A 11 -2.82 3.09 -11.76
C ASN A 11 -3.51 1.90 -12.44
N GLY A 12 -3.10 0.67 -12.11
CA GLY A 12 -3.73 -0.54 -12.64
C GLY A 12 -5.22 -0.68 -12.32
N TYR A 13 -5.71 -0.01 -11.27
CA TYR A 13 -7.13 0.01 -10.90
C TYR A 13 -7.90 1.20 -11.49
N ALA A 14 -7.21 2.23 -11.98
CA ALA A 14 -7.82 3.41 -12.60
C ALA A 14 -7.82 3.35 -14.13
N SER A 15 -6.86 2.63 -14.73
CA SER A 15 -6.60 2.67 -16.18
C SER A 15 -7.42 1.67 -17.00
N SER A 16 -8.22 0.79 -16.38
CA SER A 16 -9.02 -0.18 -17.13
C SER A 16 -10.32 0.45 -17.67
N THR A 17 -10.82 -0.05 -18.80
CA THR A 17 -12.09 0.41 -19.36
C THR A 17 -13.24 0.23 -18.36
N ASP A 18 -13.26 -0.89 -17.62
CA ASP A 18 -14.25 -1.12 -16.57
C ASP A 18 -14.14 -0.09 -15.44
N ALA A 19 -12.93 0.28 -15.03
CA ALA A 19 -12.74 1.32 -14.03
C ALA A 19 -13.29 2.65 -14.52
N GLN A 20 -13.01 3.02 -15.76
CA GLN A 20 -13.48 4.28 -16.34
C GLN A 20 -15.00 4.31 -16.53
N GLN A 21 -15.60 3.22 -17.01
CA GLN A 21 -17.02 3.20 -17.39
C GLN A 21 -17.96 2.80 -16.26
N MET A 22 -17.49 2.00 -15.29
CA MET A 22 -18.36 1.43 -14.24
C MET A 22 -18.02 1.96 -12.85
N ILE A 23 -16.74 2.19 -12.54
CA ILE A 23 -16.30 2.61 -11.18
C ILE A 23 -16.23 4.14 -11.06
N TYR A 24 -15.68 4.80 -12.09
CA TYR A 24 -15.45 6.24 -12.13
C TYR A 24 -16.14 6.94 -13.33
N PRO A 25 -17.40 6.62 -13.68
CA PRO A 25 -18.05 7.17 -14.88
C PRO A 25 -18.25 8.70 -14.84
N TYR A 26 -18.18 9.28 -13.64
CA TYR A 26 -18.30 10.71 -13.41
C TYR A 26 -16.97 11.47 -13.58
N CYS A 27 -15.84 10.78 -13.67
CA CYS A 27 -14.52 11.40 -13.78
C CYS A 27 -14.06 11.37 -15.24
N SER A 28 -13.62 12.53 -15.75
CA SER A 28 -12.99 12.58 -17.08
C SER A 28 -11.75 11.69 -17.12
N GLN A 29 -11.53 10.99 -18.24
CA GLN A 29 -10.37 10.13 -18.42
C GLN A 29 -9.06 10.88 -18.16
N ASP A 30 -8.94 12.12 -18.65
CA ASP A 30 -7.75 12.95 -18.47
C ASP A 30 -7.36 13.16 -17.00
N PHE A 31 -8.33 13.13 -16.08
CA PHE A 31 -8.10 13.30 -14.64
C PHE A 31 -7.85 11.97 -13.91
N LEU A 32 -8.23 10.84 -14.51
CA LEU A 32 -7.90 9.50 -14.02
C LEU A 32 -6.48 9.07 -14.42
N GLU A 33 -5.96 9.60 -15.54
CA GLU A 33 -4.62 9.32 -16.00
C GLU A 33 -3.56 9.58 -14.92
N HIS A 34 -2.61 8.66 -14.80
CA HIS A 34 -1.65 8.69 -13.70
C HIS A 34 -0.79 9.95 -13.73
N ASP A 35 -0.38 10.40 -14.92
CA ASP A 35 0.46 11.59 -15.09
C ASP A 35 -0.23 12.88 -14.63
N TYR A 36 -1.56 12.91 -14.62
CA TYR A 36 -2.32 13.99 -14.02
C TYR A 36 -2.35 13.87 -12.48
N ARG A 37 -2.60 12.67 -11.94
CA ARG A 37 -2.76 12.44 -10.50
C ARG A 37 -1.45 12.56 -9.70
N LYS A 38 -0.34 12.03 -10.23
CA LYS A 38 0.97 12.00 -9.53
C LYS A 38 1.42 13.35 -8.97
N PRO A 39 1.47 14.46 -9.74
CA PRO A 39 1.90 15.74 -9.20
C PRO A 39 0.96 16.29 -8.12
N LEU A 40 -0.34 16.00 -8.20
CA LEU A 40 -1.32 16.37 -7.18
C LEU A 40 -1.08 15.60 -5.89
N LEU A 41 -0.91 14.27 -5.99
CA LEU A 41 -0.59 13.40 -4.86
C LEU A 41 0.70 13.85 -4.16
N LEU A 42 1.76 14.14 -4.93
CA LEU A 42 3.04 14.61 -4.38
C LEU A 42 2.88 15.94 -3.63
N LYS A 43 2.16 16.91 -4.23
CA LYS A 43 1.89 18.20 -3.61
C LYS A 43 1.12 18.04 -2.30
N GLU A 44 0.11 17.18 -2.29
CA GLU A 44 -0.73 16.91 -1.12
C GLU A 44 0.08 16.23 -0.01
N ILE A 45 0.78 15.13 -0.32
CA ILE A 45 1.58 14.36 0.64
C ILE A 45 2.66 15.24 1.29
N LEU A 46 3.38 16.04 0.49
CA LEU A 46 4.39 16.96 1.01
C LEU A 46 3.77 18.09 1.84
N GLY A 47 2.63 18.62 1.41
CA GLY A 47 1.92 19.70 2.09
C GLY A 47 1.45 19.34 3.50
N TYR A 48 1.24 18.07 3.79
CA TYR A 48 0.91 17.63 5.15
C TYR A 48 2.05 17.82 6.15
N HIS A 49 3.30 17.88 5.70
CA HIS A 49 4.48 17.91 6.56
C HIS A 49 4.40 16.84 7.66
N ALA A 50 4.08 15.60 7.25
CA ALA A 50 3.89 14.49 8.16
C ALA A 50 5.22 14.01 8.77
N ASP A 51 5.12 13.31 9.88
CA ASP A 51 6.28 12.65 10.49
C ASP A 51 6.43 11.22 9.98
N ILE A 52 5.29 10.55 9.78
CA ILE A 52 5.18 9.21 9.21
C ILE A 52 4.02 9.22 8.21
N ILE A 53 4.24 8.61 7.05
CA ILE A 53 3.27 8.50 5.95
C ILE A 53 3.14 7.03 5.59
N SER A 54 1.94 6.49 5.65
CA SER A 54 1.60 5.12 5.22
C SER A 54 0.69 5.19 4.01
N LEU A 55 1.15 4.68 2.87
CA LEU A 55 0.41 4.70 1.61
C LEU A 55 -0.03 3.30 1.22
N GLN A 56 -1.27 3.16 0.79
CA GLN A 56 -1.81 1.94 0.20
C GLN A 56 -2.11 2.13 -1.29
N GLU A 57 -2.16 1.03 -2.04
CA GLU A 57 -2.29 1.05 -3.51
C GLU A 57 -1.22 1.91 -4.18
N CYS A 58 -0.02 1.89 -3.62
CA CYS A 58 1.12 2.59 -4.17
C CYS A 58 1.64 1.82 -5.37
N ASP A 59 1.52 2.39 -6.57
CA ASP A 59 2.08 1.79 -7.79
C ASP A 59 3.61 1.68 -7.70
N THR A 60 4.15 0.51 -8.04
CA THR A 60 5.58 0.20 -7.91
C THR A 60 6.45 1.11 -8.79
N THR A 61 5.99 1.46 -9.99
CA THR A 61 6.74 2.30 -10.92
C THR A 61 6.78 3.74 -10.41
N PHE A 62 5.64 4.25 -9.93
CA PHE A 62 5.56 5.58 -9.31
C PHE A 62 6.43 5.67 -8.06
N TYR A 63 6.41 4.64 -7.20
CA TYR A 63 7.28 4.57 -6.03
C TYR A 63 8.76 4.66 -6.40
N GLN A 64 9.20 3.82 -7.33
CA GLN A 64 10.62 3.68 -7.70
C GLN A 64 11.16 4.89 -8.47
N ARG A 65 10.35 5.49 -9.34
CA ARG A 65 10.82 6.55 -10.26
C ARG A 65 10.68 7.95 -9.68
N GLU A 66 9.65 8.19 -8.87
CA GLU A 66 9.26 9.56 -8.50
C GLU A 66 9.11 9.70 -6.98
N LEU A 67 8.17 8.97 -6.37
CA LEU A 67 7.74 9.22 -4.99
C LEU A 67 8.85 9.03 -3.96
N SER A 68 9.61 7.92 -4.03
CA SER A 68 10.70 7.64 -3.09
C SER A 68 11.83 8.67 -3.21
N PHE A 69 12.20 9.04 -4.45
CA PHE A 69 13.23 10.02 -4.70
C PHE A 69 12.83 11.41 -4.18
N ILE A 70 11.62 11.86 -4.50
CA ILE A 70 11.13 13.19 -4.10
C ILE A 70 10.98 13.29 -2.58
N LEU A 71 10.39 12.29 -1.92
CA LEU A 71 10.27 12.33 -0.46
C LEU A 71 11.63 12.21 0.22
N LYS A 72 12.59 11.49 -0.36
CA LYS A 72 13.97 11.47 0.15
C LYS A 72 14.63 12.84 0.14
N GLN A 73 14.45 13.62 -0.93
CA GLN A 73 14.94 15.02 -0.98
C GLN A 73 14.28 15.92 0.09
N ASN A 74 13.12 15.51 0.62
CA ASN A 74 12.39 16.23 1.66
C ASN A 74 12.59 15.63 3.06
N GLY A 75 13.65 14.85 3.28
CA GLY A 75 14.06 14.37 4.60
C GLY A 75 13.38 13.08 5.07
N TYR A 76 12.78 12.31 4.16
CA TYR A 76 12.18 11.01 4.49
C TYR A 76 13.07 9.84 4.05
N LEU A 77 13.02 8.75 4.80
CA LEU A 77 13.38 7.43 4.30
C LEU A 77 12.11 6.59 4.15
N SER A 78 12.18 5.58 3.30
CA SER A 78 11.02 4.76 2.98
C SER A 78 11.35 3.30 2.73
N ASP A 79 10.33 2.47 2.89
CA ASP A 79 10.33 1.07 2.48
C ASP A 79 8.98 0.75 1.83
N MET A 80 8.97 -0.13 0.83
CA MET A 80 7.75 -0.56 0.16
C MET A 80 7.62 -2.08 0.19
N LYS A 81 6.42 -2.56 0.53
CA LYS A 81 6.03 -3.96 0.42
C LYS A 81 5.02 -4.14 -0.71
N ILE A 82 5.42 -4.84 -1.76
CA ILE A 82 4.54 -5.25 -2.86
C ILE A 82 3.64 -6.41 -2.38
N LYS A 83 2.35 -6.38 -2.74
CA LYS A 83 1.36 -7.39 -2.29
C LYS A 83 1.66 -8.79 -2.83
N SER A 84 1.93 -8.90 -4.13
CA SER A 84 2.29 -10.16 -4.80
C SER A 84 3.09 -9.89 -6.08
N ASP A 85 3.81 -10.90 -6.57
CA ASP A 85 4.59 -10.79 -7.81
C ASP A 85 3.71 -10.54 -9.05
N SER A 86 2.43 -10.87 -8.95
CA SER A 86 1.42 -10.67 -10.00
C SER A 86 0.80 -9.26 -10.02
N VAL A 87 1.04 -8.43 -8.99
CA VAL A 87 0.40 -7.13 -8.83
C VAL A 87 1.47 -6.03 -8.77
N ARG A 88 1.27 -4.95 -9.53
CA ARG A 88 2.22 -3.83 -9.63
C ARG A 88 1.94 -2.70 -8.62
N GLU A 89 1.41 -3.05 -7.44
CA GLU A 89 1.20 -2.12 -6.33
C GLU A 89 1.45 -2.75 -4.97
N GLY A 90 1.55 -1.89 -3.96
CA GLY A 90 1.65 -2.32 -2.58
C GLY A 90 1.51 -1.20 -1.57
N GLU A 91 2.14 -1.42 -0.42
CA GLU A 91 2.13 -0.51 0.72
C GLU A 91 3.51 0.14 0.86
N ALA A 92 3.55 1.43 1.15
CA ALA A 92 4.79 2.15 1.38
C ALA A 92 4.71 2.94 2.69
N ILE A 93 5.76 2.85 3.51
CA ILE A 93 5.91 3.64 4.72
C ILE A 93 7.09 4.59 4.54
N PHE A 94 6.85 5.87 4.83
CA PHE A 94 7.86 6.93 4.86
C PHE A 94 7.95 7.49 6.28
N TYR A 95 9.14 7.84 6.74
CA TYR A 95 9.36 8.46 8.04
C TYR A 95 10.47 9.51 7.96
N ARG A 96 10.31 10.59 8.72
CA ARG A 96 11.29 11.67 8.82
C ARG A 96 12.57 11.24 9.54
N THR A 97 13.72 11.43 8.92
CA THR A 97 15.02 10.97 9.47
C THR A 97 15.56 11.85 10.59
N ASP A 98 15.11 13.10 10.69
CA ASP A 98 15.45 14.00 11.80
C ASP A 98 14.65 13.70 13.07
N ARG A 99 13.70 12.75 13.01
CA ARG A 99 12.81 12.38 14.12
C ARG A 99 12.80 10.90 14.44
N PHE A 100 13.02 10.04 13.46
CA PHE A 100 12.91 8.58 13.59
C PHE A 100 14.09 7.87 12.95
N ILE A 101 14.46 6.76 13.56
CA ILE A 101 15.42 5.79 13.03
C ILE A 101 14.67 4.46 13.00
N ALA A 102 14.66 3.78 11.85
CA ALA A 102 14.07 2.46 11.75
C ALA A 102 14.94 1.44 12.50
N ILE A 103 14.35 0.73 13.46
CA ILE A 103 15.02 -0.29 14.27
C ILE A 103 14.83 -1.71 13.73
N GLY A 104 13.82 -1.93 12.89
CA GLY A 104 13.48 -3.24 12.36
C GLY A 104 12.47 -3.14 11.21
N SER A 105 12.14 -4.28 10.60
CA SER A 105 11.00 -4.39 9.67
C SER A 105 10.45 -5.80 9.75
N HIS A 106 9.13 -5.91 9.79
CA HIS A 106 8.41 -7.16 9.84
C HIS A 106 7.25 -7.13 8.86
N ASN A 107 7.55 -7.42 7.60
CA ASN A 107 6.54 -7.48 6.55
C ASN A 107 6.02 -8.90 6.42
N ILE A 108 4.71 -9.09 6.55
CA ILE A 108 4.07 -10.40 6.46
C ILE A 108 3.02 -10.42 5.36
N LYS A 109 2.80 -11.60 4.77
CA LYS A 109 1.55 -11.88 4.05
C LYS A 109 0.63 -12.59 5.02
N ILE A 110 -0.56 -12.05 5.23
CA ILE A 110 -1.47 -12.51 6.29
C ILE A 110 -1.83 -13.99 6.09
N GLY A 111 -2.16 -14.40 4.87
CA GLY A 111 -2.50 -15.79 4.57
C GLY A 111 -1.37 -16.78 4.84
N GLU A 112 -0.11 -16.39 4.56
CA GLU A 112 1.07 -17.21 4.87
C GLU A 112 1.33 -17.24 6.38
N TYR A 113 1.32 -16.08 7.04
CA TYR A 113 1.58 -15.97 8.47
C TYR A 113 0.58 -16.76 9.33
N LEU A 114 -0.70 -16.76 8.94
CA LEU A 114 -1.75 -17.53 9.64
C LEU A 114 -1.55 -19.05 9.57
N ARG A 115 -0.87 -19.57 8.53
CA ARG A 115 -0.54 -21.01 8.44
C ARG A 115 0.48 -21.40 9.51
N ASP A 116 1.50 -20.58 9.66
CA ASP A 116 2.71 -20.96 10.40
C ASP A 116 2.70 -20.48 11.87
N ALA A 117 1.94 -19.44 12.19
CA ALA A 117 1.89 -18.88 13.53
C ALA A 117 1.13 -19.80 14.52
N GLU A 118 1.87 -20.42 15.45
CA GLU A 118 1.30 -21.27 16.52
C GLU A 118 0.33 -20.50 17.41
N HIS A 119 0.68 -19.27 17.80
CA HIS A 119 -0.17 -18.43 18.65
C HIS A 119 -1.49 -18.00 17.98
N LEU A 120 -1.64 -18.22 16.67
CA LEU A 120 -2.88 -17.97 15.91
C LEU A 120 -3.68 -19.25 15.65
N GLU A 121 -3.34 -20.38 16.28
CA GLU A 121 -4.04 -21.65 16.13
C GLU A 121 -5.54 -21.52 16.38
N TYR A 122 -5.94 -20.76 17.41
CA TYR A 122 -7.34 -20.52 17.70
C TYR A 122 -8.09 -19.94 16.50
N ILE A 123 -7.53 -18.91 15.85
CA ILE A 123 -8.14 -18.27 14.68
C ILE A 123 -8.23 -19.28 13.52
N ARG A 124 -7.12 -19.99 13.24
CA ARG A 124 -7.07 -21.01 12.18
C ARG A 124 -8.13 -22.10 12.39
N ARG A 125 -8.26 -22.60 13.63
CA ARG A 125 -9.26 -23.62 13.99
C ARG A 125 -10.69 -23.11 13.84
N ARG A 126 -10.95 -21.83 14.14
CA ARG A 126 -12.27 -21.23 13.94
C ARG A 126 -12.60 -21.07 12.46
N CYS A 127 -11.63 -20.62 11.66
CA CYS A 127 -11.80 -20.47 10.21
C CYS A 127 -11.96 -21.82 9.49
N SER A 128 -11.30 -22.89 9.96
CA SER A 128 -11.42 -24.23 9.37
C SER A 128 -12.78 -24.88 9.55
N LEU A 129 -13.67 -24.33 10.39
CA LEU A 129 -15.04 -24.82 10.54
C LEU A 129 -15.91 -24.53 9.30
N VAL A 130 -15.47 -23.62 8.44
CA VAL A 130 -16.14 -23.26 7.19
C VAL A 130 -15.09 -23.32 6.07
N SER A 131 -15.19 -24.34 5.22
CA SER A 131 -14.21 -24.63 4.15
C SER A 131 -13.89 -23.41 3.28
N GLU A 132 -14.92 -22.69 2.88
CA GLU A 132 -14.86 -21.51 2.01
C GLU A 132 -14.08 -20.38 2.68
N ILE A 133 -14.31 -20.14 3.98
CA ILE A 133 -13.59 -19.11 4.75
C ILE A 133 -12.12 -19.47 4.86
N ASN A 134 -11.81 -20.74 5.15
CA ASN A 134 -10.45 -21.20 5.27
C ASN A 134 -9.66 -21.03 3.96
N THR A 135 -10.24 -21.46 2.83
CA THR A 135 -9.64 -21.30 1.51
C THR A 135 -9.43 -19.81 1.17
N HIS A 136 -10.48 -18.99 1.29
CA HIS A 136 -10.39 -17.56 0.96
C HIS A 136 -9.41 -16.78 1.85
N LEU A 137 -9.28 -17.14 3.12
CA LEU A 137 -8.36 -16.46 4.03
C LEU A 137 -6.90 -16.79 3.72
N LEU A 138 -6.61 -18.07 3.43
CA LEU A 138 -5.26 -18.56 3.22
C LEU A 138 -4.69 -18.24 1.83
N GLU A 139 -5.55 -18.03 0.84
CA GLU A 139 -5.17 -17.67 -0.54
C GLU A 139 -5.04 -16.15 -0.75
N ARG A 140 -5.39 -15.34 0.24
CA ARG A 140 -5.33 -13.88 0.14
C ARG A 140 -3.89 -13.35 0.10
N ASN A 141 -3.64 -12.50 -0.89
CA ASN A 141 -2.37 -11.76 -1.04
C ASN A 141 -2.29 -10.49 -0.18
N THR A 142 -3.07 -10.41 0.90
CA THR A 142 -3.05 -9.24 1.77
C THR A 142 -1.69 -9.16 2.50
N ALA A 143 -0.96 -8.09 2.24
CA ALA A 143 0.27 -7.76 2.94
C ALA A 143 -0.03 -6.95 4.21
N LEU A 144 0.89 -7.02 5.17
CA LEU A 144 0.97 -6.11 6.30
C LEU A 144 2.41 -5.64 6.40
N GLN A 145 2.62 -4.33 6.31
CA GLN A 145 3.93 -3.70 6.53
C GLN A 145 4.08 -3.24 7.99
N VAL A 146 5.19 -3.60 8.65
CA VAL A 146 5.57 -3.11 9.98
C VAL A 146 6.99 -2.57 9.92
N ARG A 147 7.20 -1.34 10.39
CA ARG A 147 8.46 -0.60 10.28
C ARG A 147 8.80 0.18 11.54
#